data_AF-A0A965ZD43-F1
#
_entry.id   AF-A0A965ZD43-F1
#
_cell.length_a   1.000
_cell.length_b   1.000
_cell.length_c   1.000
_cell.angle_alpha   90.00
_cell.angle_beta   90.00
_cell.angle_gamma   90.00
#
_symmetry.space_group_name_H-M   'P 1'
#
loop_
_entity.id
_entity.type
_entity.pdbx_description
1 polymer ?
#
loop_
_entity_poly.entity_id
_entity_poly.type
_entity_poly.pdbx_seq_one_letter_code
_entity_poly.pdbx_strand_id
1 'polypeptide(L)' 'FISQEIGREINTLGSKANESTIQKIVVQMKDELEKIKEQLANIL' A
#
# COMPACT_ATOMS: atom_id res chain seq x y z
N PHE A 1 -4.67 -7.56 10.54
CA PHE A 1 -3.31 -8.13 10.49
C PHE A 1 -2.74 -8.09 9.08
N ILE A 2 -3.25 -8.87 8.12
CA ILE A 2 -2.65 -8.95 6.76
C ILE A 2 -2.53 -7.58 6.06
N SER A 3 -3.61 -6.79 5.98
CA SER A 3 -3.56 -5.44 5.37
C SER A 3 -2.58 -4.49 6.07
N GLN A 4 -2.32 -4.71 7.36
CA GLN A 4 -1.34 -3.92 8.10
C GLN A 4 0.09 -4.29 7.69
N GLU A 5 0.39 -5.59 7.57
CA GLU A 5 1.72 -6.06 7.15
C GLU A 5 2.02 -5.68 5.69
N ILE A 6 1.01 -5.73 4.80
CA ILE A 6 1.13 -5.20 3.43
C ILE A 6 1.50 -3.70 3.45
N GLY A 7 0.87 -2.92 4.34
CA GLY A 7 1.21 -1.51 4.52
C GLY A 7 2.65 -1.28 4.99
N ARG A 8 3.18 -2.14 5.87
CA ARG A 8 4.60 -2.07 6.29
C ARG A 8 5.56 -2.34 5.13
N GLU A 9 5.25 -3.32 4.29
CA GLU A 9 6.06 -3.65 3.11
C GLU A 9 6.05 -2.52 2.08
N ILE A 10 4.87 -1.94 1.76
CA ILE A 10 4.76 -0.80 0.85
C ILE A 10 5.58 0.39 1.35
N ASN A 11 5.56 0.67 2.65
CA ASN A 11 6.35 1.76 3.24
C ASN A 11 7.86 1.47 3.18
N THR A 12 8.27 0.23 3.42
CA THR A 12 9.67 -0.19 3.30
C THR A 12 10.17 -0.02 1.87
N LEU A 13 9.38 -0.44 0.88
CA LEU A 13 9.68 -0.24 -0.54
C LEU A 13 9.78 1.25 -0.88
N GLY A 14 8.78 2.04 -0.46
CA GLY A 14 8.75 3.49 -0.69
C GLY A 14 9.95 4.24 -0.13
N SER A 15 10.40 3.88 1.09
CA SER A 15 11.56 4.51 1.72
C SER A 15 12.90 4.28 0.99
N LYS A 16 12.94 3.30 0.07
CA LYS A 16 14.14 2.93 -0.71
C LYS A 16 13.96 3.18 -2.21
N ALA A 17 12.81 3.71 -2.64
CA ALA A 17 12.47 3.96 -4.04
C ALA A 17 12.93 5.36 -4.48
N ASN A 18 14.12 5.45 -5.07
CA ASN A 18 14.67 6.71 -5.60
C ASN A 18 14.34 6.94 -7.08
N GLU A 19 13.81 5.92 -7.77
CA GLU A 19 13.47 6.00 -9.18
C GLU A 19 11.98 6.36 -9.33
N SER A 20 11.69 7.31 -10.24
CA SER A 20 10.37 7.93 -10.37
C SER A 20 9.25 6.95 -10.75
N THR A 21 9.57 5.90 -11.51
CA THR A 21 8.61 4.86 -11.89
C THR A 21 8.25 4.01 -10.69
N ILE A 22 9.23 3.61 -9.87
CA ILE A 22 8.98 2.87 -8.63
C ILE A 22 8.15 3.72 -7.65
N GLN A 23 8.42 5.02 -7.53
CA GLN A 23 7.62 5.90 -6.68
C GLN A 23 6.15 5.96 -7.09
N LYS A 24 5.87 6.02 -8.40
CA LYS A 24 4.49 5.97 -8.92
C LYS A 24 3.80 4.65 -8.56
N ILE A 25 4.52 3.53 -8.69
CA ILE A 25 4.01 2.21 -8.31
C ILE A 25 3.70 2.17 -6.81
N VAL A 26 4.57 2.70 -5.95
CA VAL A 26 4.33 2.75 -4.50
C VAL A 26 3.07 3.53 -4.15
N VAL A 27 2.81 4.66 -4.82
CA VAL A 27 1.56 5.42 -4.63
C VAL A 27 0.35 4.58 -5.03
N GLN A 28 0.39 3.94 -6.20
CA GLN A 28 -0.70 3.05 -6.65
C GLN A 28 -0.94 1.90 -5.67
N MET A 29 0.11 1.29 -5.13
CA MET A 29 -0.02 0.22 -4.12
C MET A 29 -0.71 0.72 -2.84
N LYS A 30 -0.44 1.96 -2.42
CA LYS A 30 -1.12 2.57 -1.26
C LYS A 30 -2.62 2.75 -1.54
N ASP A 31 -2.97 3.24 -2.72
CA ASP A 31 -4.38 3.42 -3.11
C ASP A 31 -5.14 2.09 -3.12
N GLU A 32 -4.54 1.03 -3.68
CA GLU A 32 -5.15 -0.31 -3.66
C GLU A 32 -5.28 -0.87 -2.24
N LEU A 33 -4.30 -0.61 -1.37
CA LEU A 33 -4.39 -1.01 0.03
C LEU A 33 -5.55 -0.32 0.77
N GLU A 34 -5.81 0.96 0.50
CA GLU A 34 -6.96 1.67 1.07
C GLU A 34 -8.29 1.09 0.59
N LYS A 35 -8.42 0.77 -0.72
CA LYS A 35 -9.62 0.08 -1.23
C LYS A 35 -9.87 -1.26 -0.54
N ILE A 36 -8.81 -2.04 -0.28
CA ILE A 36 -8.93 -3.30 0.47
C ILE A 36 -9.43 -3.02 1.89
N LYS A 37 -8.93 -1.99 2.57
CA LYS A 37 -9.39 -1.63 3.92
C LYS A 37 -10.86 -1.19 3.94
N GLU A 38 -11.29 -0.42 2.94
CA GLU A 38 -12.69 -0.02 2.79
C GLU A 38 -13.60 -1.24 2.58
N GLN A 39 -13.21 -2.17 1.70
CA GLN A 39 -13.97 -3.41 1.50
C GLN A 39 -14.07 -4.24 2.77
N LEU A 40 -12.99 -4.36 3.54
CA LEU A 40 -13.01 -5.04 4.83
C LEU A 40 -13.92 -4.34 5.84
N ALA A 41 -13.97 -3.00 5.84
CA ALA A 41 -14.86 -2.24 6.70
C ALA A 41 -16.33 -2.37 6.31
N ASN A 42 -16.62 -2.56 5.02
CA ASN A 42 -18.00 -2.67 4.52
C ASN A 42 -18.65 -4.04 4.79
N ILE A 43 -17.88 -5.08 5.09
CA ILE A 43 -18.37 -6.44 5.36
C ILE A 43 -18.34 -6.82 6.85
N LEU A 44 -17.83 -5.93 7.71
CA LEU A 44 -17.78 -6.06 9.17
C LEU A 44 -18.86 -5.20 9.82
#